data_AF-A0A416U2E2-F1
#
_entry.id   AF-A0A416U2E2-F1
#
_cell.length_a   1.000
_cell.length_b   1.000
_cell.length_c   1.000
_cell.angle_alpha   90.00
_cell.angle_beta   90.00
_cell.angle_gamma   90.00
#
_symmetry.space_group_name_H-M   'P 1'
#
loop_
_entity.id
_entity.type
_entity.pdbx_description
1 polymer ?
#
loop_
_entity_poly.entity_id
_entity_poly.type
_entity_poly.pdbx_seq_one_letter_code
_entity_poly.pdbx_strand_id
1 'polypeptide(L)'
;MKKYVVICYSVHEKEIASHDSFDNEDDAYAFLEKDAQNTYEEEMNNASKKDRDKIDFTINDDGTADLSSYDGEYEWTWEIIEC
;
A
#
# COMPACT_ATOMS: atom_id res chain seq x y z
N MET A 1 11.19 -16.34 -17.52
CA MET A 1 9.82 -15.78 -17.43
C MET A 1 9.91 -14.79 -16.28
N LYS A 2 9.60 -13.52 -16.50
CA LYS A 2 9.67 -12.51 -15.44
C LYS A 2 8.63 -12.85 -14.38
N LYS A 3 8.95 -12.65 -13.12
CA LYS A 3 8.00 -12.73 -12.00
C LYS A 3 7.92 -11.35 -11.36
N TYR A 4 6.76 -11.03 -10.81
CA TYR A 4 6.53 -9.77 -10.12
C TYR A 4 6.04 -10.10 -8.72
N VAL A 5 6.61 -9.46 -7.70
CA VAL A 5 6.18 -9.63 -6.31
C VAL A 5 5.73 -8.27 -5.80
N VAL A 6 4.48 -8.17 -5.35
CA VAL A 6 3.99 -7.01 -4.61
C VAL A 6 4.27 -7.28 -3.14
N ILE A 7 4.91 -6.35 -2.45
CA ILE A 7 5.16 -6.43 -1.01
C ILE A 7 4.49 -5.22 -0.34
N CYS A 8 3.65 -5.48 0.66
CA CYS A 8 3.14 -4.47 1.57
C CYS A 8 3.93 -4.51 2.86
N TYR A 9 4.50 -3.37 3.25
CA TYR A 9 5.21 -3.18 4.51
C TYR A 9 4.32 -2.45 5.50
N SER A 10 4.27 -2.95 6.72
CA SER A 10 3.86 -2.14 7.88
C SER A 10 5.12 -1.46 8.42
N VAL A 11 5.33 -0.21 8.02
CA VAL A 11 6.55 0.54 8.37
C VAL A 11 6.61 0.79 9.88
N HIS A 12 5.46 1.06 10.48
CA HIS A 12 5.32 1.30 11.92
C HIS A 12 5.64 0.05 12.76
N GLU A 13 5.28 -1.16 12.29
CA GLU A 13 5.65 -2.43 12.95
C GLU A 13 7.03 -2.95 12.52
N LYS A 14 7.66 -2.36 11.49
CA LYS A 14 8.92 -2.82 10.88
C LYS A 14 8.84 -4.25 10.35
N GLU A 15 7.69 -4.60 9.76
CA GLU A 15 7.40 -5.95 9.28
C GLU A 15 6.81 -5.93 7.86
N ILE A 16 6.91 -7.07 7.17
CA ILE A 16 6.17 -7.32 5.94
C ILE A 16 4.76 -7.73 6.35
N ALA A 17 3.78 -6.91 5.99
CA ALA A 17 2.37 -7.19 6.28
C ALA A 17 1.82 -8.27 5.34
N SER A 18 2.18 -8.21 4.06
CA SER A 18 1.80 -9.21 3.05
C SER A 18 2.75 -9.21 1.86
N HIS A 19 2.74 -10.31 1.10
CA HIS A 19 3.40 -10.38 -0.20
C HIS A 19 2.65 -11.32 -1.14
N ASP A 20 2.57 -10.96 -2.42
CA ASP A 20 1.86 -11.72 -3.45
C ASP A 20 2.65 -11.76 -4.75
N SER A 21 2.62 -12.89 -5.46
CA SER A 21 3.42 -13.13 -6.67
C SER A 21 2.57 -13.27 -7.93
N PHE A 22 3.03 -12.64 -9.01
CA PHE A 22 2.34 -12.54 -10.29
C PHE A 22 3.24 -12.92 -11.46
N ASP A 23 2.62 -13.38 -12.55
CA ASP A 23 3.30 -13.76 -13.80
C ASP A 23 3.47 -12.60 -14.79
N ASN A 24 2.80 -11.48 -14.55
CA ASN A 24 2.85 -10.28 -15.38
C ASN A 24 2.76 -9.01 -14.53
N GLU A 25 3.24 -7.91 -15.11
CA GLU A 25 3.33 -6.61 -14.47
C GLU A 25 1.96 -5.98 -14.23
N ASP A 26 1.09 -6.02 -15.24
CA ASP A 26 -0.25 -5.41 -15.18
C ASP A 26 -1.09 -5.95 -14.01
N ASP A 27 -1.06 -7.27 -13.77
CA ASP A 27 -1.75 -7.90 -12.64
C ASP A 27 -1.13 -7.50 -11.29
N ALA A 28 0.19 -7.33 -11.23
CA ALA A 28 0.88 -6.87 -10.01
C ALA A 28 0.50 -5.41 -9.68
N TYR A 29 0.47 -4.53 -10.69
CA TYR A 29 0.01 -3.15 -10.54
C TYR A 29 -1.45 -3.08 -10.13
N ALA A 30 -2.34 -3.81 -10.82
CA ALA A 30 -3.77 -3.83 -10.49
C ALA A 30 -4.02 -4.36 -9.07
N PHE A 31 -3.20 -5.30 -8.60
CA PHE A 31 -3.25 -5.77 -7.22
C PHE A 31 -2.79 -4.69 -6.23
N LEU A 32 -1.63 -4.07 -6.47
CA LEU A 32 -1.10 -3.00 -5.61
C LEU A 32 -2.09 -1.86 -5.47
N GLU A 33 -2.62 -1.33 -6.58
CA GLU A 33 -3.59 -0.23 -6.57
C GLU A 33 -4.82 -0.59 -5.74
N LYS A 34 -5.35 -1.81 -5.95
CA LYS A 34 -6.55 -2.27 -5.26
C LYS A 34 -6.31 -2.49 -3.77
N ASP A 35 -5.20 -3.12 -3.41
CA ASP A 35 -4.87 -3.42 -2.01
C ASP A 35 -4.66 -2.11 -1.23
N ALA A 36 -3.84 -1.20 -1.77
CA ALA A 36 -3.57 0.09 -1.16
C ALA A 36 -4.84 0.97 -1.05
N GLN A 37 -5.68 0.98 -2.09
CA GLN A 37 -6.97 1.69 -2.06
C GLN A 37 -7.93 1.11 -1.00
N ASN A 38 -8.00 -0.22 -0.84
CA ASN A 38 -8.83 -0.82 0.19
C ASN A 38 -8.34 -0.42 1.59
N THR A 39 -7.03 -0.44 1.84
CA THR A 39 -6.45 -0.03 3.12
C THR A 39 -6.74 1.45 3.41
N TYR A 40 -6.60 2.33 2.42
CA TYR A 40 -6.97 3.74 2.56
C TYR A 40 -8.45 3.92 2.91
N GLU A 41 -9.36 3.19 2.23
CA GLU A 41 -10.79 3.26 2.52
C GLU A 41 -11.12 2.75 3.93
N GLU A 42 -10.47 1.69 4.38
CA GLU A 42 -10.59 1.18 5.76
C GLU A 42 -10.13 2.22 6.79
N GLU A 43 -8.96 2.83 6.59
CA GLU A 43 -8.43 3.89 7.46
C GLU A 43 -9.39 5.10 7.51
N MET A 44 -9.89 5.55 6.35
CA MET A 44 -10.86 6.66 6.26
C MET A 44 -12.20 6.36 6.95
N ASN A 45 -12.64 5.10 6.91
CA ASN A 45 -13.86 4.66 7.56
C ASN A 45 -13.70 4.53 9.08
N ASN A 46 -12.52 4.12 9.54
CA ASN A 46 -12.19 3.99 10.96
C ASN A 46 -11.85 5.35 11.61
N ALA A 47 -11.34 6.30 10.84
CA ALA A 47 -10.95 7.62 11.33
C ALA A 47 -12.15 8.52 11.67
N SER A 48 -11.98 9.30 12.75
CA SER A 48 -12.92 10.37 13.07
C SER A 48 -12.89 11.47 12.00
N LYS A 49 -13.94 12.28 11.90
CA LYS A 49 -13.98 13.40 10.93
C LYS A 49 -12.77 14.34 11.02
N LYS A 50 -12.16 14.49 12.21
CA LYS A 50 -10.99 15.35 12.41
C LYS A 50 -9.69 14.69 12.01
N ASP A 51 -9.63 13.35 12.08
CA ASP A 51 -8.42 12.60 11.83
C ASP A 51 -8.29 12.20 10.35
N ARG A 52 -9.38 12.25 9.58
CA ARG A 52 -9.36 12.06 8.12
C ARG A 52 -8.43 13.02 7.38
N ASP A 53 -8.33 14.26 7.85
CA ASP A 53 -7.41 15.26 7.27
C ASP A 53 -5.92 14.92 7.55
N LYS A 54 -5.65 13.92 8.40
CA LYS A 54 -4.31 13.41 8.73
C LYS A 54 -3.98 12.10 8.02
N ILE A 55 -4.86 11.63 7.15
CA ILE A 55 -4.61 10.47 6.30
C ILE A 55 -4.11 10.99 4.97
N ASP A 56 -2.88 10.63 4.63
CA ASP A 56 -2.25 10.93 3.35
C ASP A 56 -2.07 9.62 2.58
N PHE A 57 -2.50 9.62 1.32
CA PHE A 57 -2.50 8.44 0.47
C PHE A 57 -2.03 8.80 -0.94
N THR A 58 -1.01 8.10 -1.42
CA THR A 58 -0.44 8.31 -2.74
C THR A 58 -0.20 6.96 -3.42
N ILE A 59 -0.63 6.85 -4.67
CA ILE A 59 -0.22 5.78 -5.59
C ILE A 59 0.67 6.43 -6.64
N ASN A 60 1.87 5.89 -6.82
CA ASN A 60 2.85 6.40 -7.76
C ASN A 60 2.83 5.57 -9.06
N ASP A 61 3.13 6.21 -10.19
CA ASP A 61 3.20 5.55 -11.51
C ASP A 61 4.40 4.59 -11.65
N ASP A 62 5.27 4.49 -10.64
CA ASP A 62 6.48 3.67 -10.64
C ASP A 62 6.33 2.31 -9.93
N GLY A 63 5.11 1.94 -9.55
CA GLY A 63 4.82 0.67 -8.90
C GLY A 63 5.03 0.71 -7.40
N THR A 64 4.91 1.90 -6.81
CA THR A 64 4.90 2.11 -5.36
C THR A 64 3.62 2.80 -4.90
N ALA A 65 3.24 2.58 -3.65
CA ALA A 65 2.19 3.35 -3.00
C ALA A 65 2.53 3.57 -1.53
N ASP A 66 2.00 4.64 -0.96
CA ASP A 66 2.27 5.08 0.41
C ASP A 66 0.95 5.49 1.06
N LEU A 67 0.74 5.04 2.30
CA LEU A 67 -0.37 5.45 3.16
C LEU A 67 0.19 5.81 4.53
N SER A 68 -0.06 7.04 4.97
CA SER A 68 0.28 7.51 6.32
C SER A 68 -0.99 7.99 7.00
N SER A 69 -1.28 7.49 8.21
CA SER A 69 -2.38 7.95 9.05
C SER A 69 -1.91 8.45 10.41
N TYR A 70 -2.74 9.29 11.04
CA TYR A 70 -2.52 9.88 12.36
C TYR A 70 -1.15 10.58 12.50
N ASP A 71 -0.79 11.44 11.53
CA ASP A 71 0.48 12.19 11.51
C ASP A 71 1.73 11.28 11.49
N GLY A 72 1.65 10.12 10.84
CA GLY A 72 2.77 9.18 10.68
C GLY A 72 2.91 8.16 11.81
N GLU A 73 1.90 8.03 12.68
CA GLU A 73 1.87 6.94 13.68
C GLU A 73 1.70 5.58 13.01
N TYR A 74 0.91 5.52 11.94
CA TYR A 74 0.72 4.32 11.15
C TYR A 74 1.08 4.59 9.70
N GLU A 75 2.05 3.83 9.21
CA GLU A 75 2.58 3.96 7.86
C GLU A 75 2.59 2.60 7.18
N TRP A 76 2.10 2.57 5.94
CA TRP A 76 2.15 1.43 5.03
C TRP A 76 2.75 1.84 3.70
N THR A 77 3.56 0.97 3.13
CA THR A 77 4.15 1.17 1.81
C THR A 77 4.04 -0.10 0.98
N TRP A 78 3.73 0.04 -0.29
CA TRP A 78 3.70 -1.05 -1.26
C TRP A 78 4.81 -0.85 -2.29
N GLU A 79 5.44 -1.94 -2.72
CA GLU A 79 6.36 -1.92 -3.86
C GLU A 79 6.20 -3.16 -4.73
N ILE A 80 6.47 -3.01 -6.04
CA ILE A 80 6.56 -4.11 -7.00
C ILE A 80 8.04 -4.41 -7.28
N ILE A 81 8.45 -5.65 -7.05
CA ILE A 81 9.79 -6.15 -7.35
C ILE A 81 9.74 -7.09 -8.57
N GLU A 82 10.50 -6.77 -9.62
CA GLU A 82 10.75 -7.70 -10.74
C GLU A 82 11.81 -8.74 -10.35
N CYS A 83 11.49 -10.03 -10.55
CA CYS A 83 12.29 -11.20 -10.20
C CYS A 83 12.63 -12.09 -11.41
#